data_AF-A0A4Y2GAM9-F1
#
_entry.id   AF-A0A4Y2GAM9-F1
#
_cell.length_a   1.000
_cell.length_b   1.000
_cell.length_c   1.000
_cell.angle_alpha   90.00
_cell.angle_beta   90.00
_cell.angle_gamma   90.00
#
_symmetry.space_group_name_H-M   'P 1'
#
loop_
_entity.id
_entity.type
_entity.pdbx_description
1 polymer ?
#
loop_
_entity_poly.entity_id
_entity_poly.type
_entity_poly.pdbx_seq_one_letter_code
_entity_poly.pdbx_strand_id
1 'polypeptide(L)'
;MEQRINLKFLFKLGKSTSESHTSLKKVYGDDTVNLKTVYAWFKKFSVGRGTVEDEHRSRRPTTCKAAYRYACKAVFAQHGVTELAHPRILQTCHHRTFSCFLNLKCL
;
A
#
# COMPACT_ATOMS: atom_id res chain seq x y z
N MET A 1 -0.05 -17.54 8.84
CA MET A 1 1.27 -17.25 9.45
C MET A 1 2.19 -18.46 9.31
N GLU A 2 1.74 -19.64 9.74
CA GLU A 2 2.46 -20.92 9.65
C GLU A 2 3.06 -21.24 8.26
N GLN A 3 2.26 -21.20 7.19
CA GLN A 3 2.75 -21.48 5.82
C GLN A 3 3.93 -20.57 5.42
N ARG A 4 3.97 -19.32 5.90
CA ARG A 4 5.07 -18.39 5.60
C ARG A 4 6.33 -18.70 6.42
N ILE A 5 6.20 -19.25 7.62
CA ILE A 5 7.33 -19.75 8.42
C ILE A 5 7.97 -20.92 7.69
N ASN A 6 7.15 -21.86 7.23
CA ASN A 6 7.60 -23.00 6.42
C ASN A 6 8.22 -22.54 5.10
N LEU A 7 7.67 -21.49 4.48
CA LEU A 7 8.26 -20.91 3.29
C LEU A 7 9.64 -20.27 3.54
N LYS A 8 9.82 -19.57 4.66
CA LYS A 8 11.13 -19.03 5.07
C LYS A 8 12.14 -20.14 5.34
N PHE A 9 11.69 -21.26 5.92
CA PHE A 9 12.51 -22.45 6.11
C PHE A 9 12.97 -23.04 4.77
N LEU A 10 12.05 -23.24 3.82
CA LEU A 10 12.38 -23.74 2.48
C LEU A 10 13.34 -22.81 1.71
N PHE A 11 13.18 -21.49 1.86
CA PHE A 11 14.12 -20.52 1.30
C PHE A 11 15.53 -20.68 1.89
N LYS A 12 15.66 -20.84 3.21
CA LYS A 12 16.96 -21.08 3.87
C LYS A 12 17.60 -22.41 3.48
N LEU A 13 16.79 -23.41 3.11
CA LEU A 13 17.25 -24.69 2.55
C LEU A 13 17.71 -24.57 1.08
N GLY A 14 17.61 -23.40 0.46
CA GLY A 14 18.01 -23.19 -0.93
C GLY A 14 17.06 -23.81 -1.95
N LYS A 15 15.83 -24.19 -1.54
CA LYS A 15 14.82 -24.70 -2.47
C LYS A 15 14.36 -23.60 -3.41
N SER A 16 14.06 -23.96 -4.65
CA SER A 16 13.47 -23.02 -5.60
C SER A 16 12.03 -22.67 -5.25
N THR A 17 11.52 -21.59 -5.83
CA THR A 17 10.14 -21.12 -5.64
C THR A 17 9.10 -22.19 -6.01
N SER A 18 9.33 -22.92 -7.11
CA SER A 18 8.44 -23.97 -7.62
C SER A 18 8.45 -25.22 -6.73
N GLU A 19 9.62 -25.68 -6.31
CA GLU A 19 9.76 -26.79 -5.36
C GLU A 19 9.10 -26.45 -4.02
N SER A 20 9.27 -25.22 -3.56
CA SER A 20 8.69 -24.75 -2.30
C SER A 20 7.17 -24.72 -2.36
N HIS A 21 6.60 -24.18 -3.45
CA HIS A 21 5.15 -24.20 -3.67
C HIS A 21 4.59 -25.62 -3.78
N THR A 22 5.30 -26.51 -4.46
CA THR A 22 4.90 -27.93 -4.58
C THR A 22 4.92 -28.62 -3.22
N SER A 23 5.95 -28.36 -2.41
CA SER A 23 6.07 -28.91 -1.05
C SER A 23 4.96 -28.39 -0.14
N LEU A 24 4.66 -27.10 -0.21
CA LEU A 24 3.52 -26.52 0.52
C LEU A 24 2.19 -27.12 0.06
N LYS A 25 2.00 -27.34 -1.26
CA LYS A 25 0.78 -27.94 -1.80
C LYS A 25 0.55 -29.37 -1.32
N LYS A 26 1.61 -30.14 -1.06
CA LYS A 26 1.50 -31.48 -0.46
C LYS A 26 1.03 -31.45 1.00
N VAL A 27 1.37 -30.40 1.75
CA VAL A 27 1.05 -30.27 3.18
C VAL A 27 -0.32 -29.62 3.39
N TYR A 28 -0.60 -28.54 2.64
CA TYR A 28 -1.79 -27.70 2.84
C TYR A 28 -2.87 -27.89 1.78
N GLY A 29 -2.62 -28.69 0.73
CA GLY A 29 -3.60 -28.95 -0.32
C GLY A 29 -4.04 -27.66 -1.03
N ASP A 30 -5.34 -27.45 -1.14
CA ASP A 30 -5.93 -26.29 -1.82
C ASP A 30 -5.84 -24.99 -1.00
N ASP A 31 -5.63 -25.08 0.31
CA ASP A 31 -5.43 -23.91 1.18
C ASP A 31 -4.01 -23.32 1.10
N THR A 32 -3.22 -23.79 0.14
CA THR A 32 -1.84 -23.36 -0.06
C THR A 32 -1.75 -21.93 -0.58
N VAL A 33 -0.78 -21.16 -0.07
CA VAL A 33 -0.43 -19.85 -0.64
C VAL A 33 -0.13 -19.96 -2.13
N ASN A 34 -0.80 -19.12 -2.92
CA ASN A 34 -0.60 -19.09 -4.37
C ASN A 34 0.88 -18.84 -4.74
N LEU A 35 1.31 -19.40 -5.87
CA LEU A 35 2.66 -19.29 -6.40
C LEU A 35 3.16 -17.84 -6.51
N LYS A 36 2.29 -16.89 -6.90
CA LYS A 36 2.62 -15.45 -6.93
C LYS A 36 3.02 -14.92 -5.55
N THR A 37 2.33 -15.35 -4.51
CA THR A 37 2.63 -14.97 -3.12
C THR A 37 3.95 -15.61 -2.68
N VAL A 38 4.19 -16.87 -3.04
CA VAL A 38 5.46 -17.55 -2.77
C VAL A 38 6.64 -16.80 -3.39
N TYR A 39 6.53 -16.40 -4.66
CA TYR A 39 7.54 -15.59 -5.34
C TYR A 39 7.79 -14.24 -4.65
N ALA A 40 6.72 -13.54 -4.26
CA ALA A 40 6.84 -12.26 -3.56
C ALA A 40 7.58 -12.41 -2.22
N TRP A 41 7.36 -13.49 -1.49
CA TRP A 41 8.09 -13.78 -0.25
C TRP A 41 9.55 -14.14 -0.48
N PHE A 42 9.83 -14.98 -1.48
CA PHE A 42 11.20 -15.30 -1.88
C PHE A 42 12.02 -14.04 -2.22
N LYS A 43 11.44 -13.11 -2.97
CA LYS A 43 12.05 -11.81 -3.27
C LYS A 43 12.27 -10.96 -2.00
N LYS A 44 11.37 -11.01 -1.03
CA LYS A 44 11.55 -10.31 0.26
C LYS A 44 12.68 -10.93 1.07
N PHE A 45 12.75 -12.26 1.11
CA PHE A 45 13.80 -12.97 1.84
C PHE A 45 15.18 -12.74 1.22
N SER A 46 15.28 -12.66 -0.12
CA SER A 46 16.55 -12.34 -0.80
C SER A 46 17.06 -10.93 -0.52
N VAL A 47 16.16 -9.98 -0.23
CA VAL A 47 16.50 -8.60 0.16
C VAL A 47 16.92 -8.52 1.65
N GLY A 48 16.97 -9.65 2.37
CA GLY A 48 17.38 -9.72 3.77
C GLY A 48 16.24 -9.43 4.76
N ARG A 49 14.98 -9.36 4.29
CA ARG A 49 13.83 -9.19 5.19
C ARG A 49 13.60 -10.48 5.98
N GLY A 50 14.05 -10.50 7.24
CA GLY A 50 13.98 -11.67 8.11
C GLY A 50 12.63 -11.90 8.78
N THR A 51 11.73 -10.91 8.82
CA THR A 51 10.44 -11.05 9.53
C THR A 51 9.40 -11.73 8.66
N VAL A 52 8.61 -12.62 9.28
CA VAL A 52 7.53 -13.36 8.62
C VAL A 52 6.19 -12.68 8.85
N GLU A 53 6.12 -11.80 9.86
CA GLU A 53 4.97 -10.96 10.11
C GLU A 53 4.73 -9.97 8.97
N ASP A 54 3.45 -9.70 8.72
CA ASP A 54 3.11 -8.53 7.92
C ASP A 54 3.43 -7.29 8.75
N GLU A 55 4.19 -6.38 8.14
CA GLU A 55 4.44 -5.07 8.71
C GLU A 55 3.10 -4.36 8.94
N HIS A 56 3.00 -3.63 10.06
CA HIS A 56 1.81 -2.88 10.39
C HIS A 56 1.47 -1.93 9.24
N ARG A 57 0.40 -2.24 8.51
CA ARG A 57 -0.10 -1.35 7.47
C ARG A 57 -0.70 -0.14 8.17
N SER A 58 -0.03 1.01 8.05
CA SER A 58 -0.63 2.29 8.39
C SER A 58 -1.96 2.41 7.66
N ARG A 59 -3.05 2.39 8.42
CA ARG A 59 -4.38 2.63 7.86
C ARG A 59 -4.38 4.02 7.25
N ARG A 60 -5.10 4.20 6.12
CA ARG A 60 -5.27 5.53 5.51
C ARG A 60 -5.77 6.50 6.59
N PRO A 61 -5.08 7.62 6.86
CA PRO A 61 -5.50 8.57 7.87
C PRO A 61 -6.94 9.01 7.61
N THR A 62 -7.84 8.72 8.54
CA THR A 62 -9.27 9.10 8.43
C THR A 62 -9.51 10.55 8.91
N THR A 63 -8.51 11.13 9.56
CA THR A 63 -8.50 12.50 10.12
C THR A 63 -8.38 13.59 9.06
N CYS A 64 -7.96 13.27 7.82
CA CYS A 64 -7.81 14.28 6.76
C CYS A 64 -9.13 14.87 6.26
N LYS A 65 -10.30 14.25 6.50
CA LYS A 65 -11.56 14.77 5.94
C LYS A 65 -11.99 16.09 6.59
N ALA A 66 -11.83 16.26 7.90
CA ALA A 66 -12.28 17.48 8.56
C ALA A 66 -11.30 18.64 8.32
N ALA A 67 -10.02 18.44 8.64
CA ALA A 67 -9.00 19.47 8.52
C ALA A 67 -8.83 20.00 7.09
N TYR A 68 -8.80 19.12 6.09
CA TYR A 68 -8.74 19.52 4.67
C TYR A 68 -10.00 20.27 4.25
N ARG A 69 -11.19 19.86 4.70
CA ARG A 69 -12.45 20.57 4.40
C ARG A 69 -12.44 21.99 4.95
N TYR A 70 -11.96 22.20 6.18
CA TYR A 70 -11.87 23.55 6.75
C TYR A 70 -10.80 24.40 6.06
N ALA A 71 -9.62 23.83 5.78
CA ALA A 71 -8.54 24.52 5.08
C ALA A 71 -8.95 24.94 3.65
N CYS A 72 -9.55 24.03 2.88
CA CYS A 72 -10.04 24.35 1.55
C CYS A 72 -11.18 25.38 1.58
N LYS A 73 -12.14 25.26 2.52
CA LYS A 73 -13.20 26.27 2.68
C LYS A 73 -12.64 27.66 2.96
N ALA A 74 -11.63 27.76 3.83
CA ALA A 74 -11.00 29.02 4.16
C ALA A 74 -10.26 29.64 2.95
N VAL A 75 -9.52 28.82 2.19
CA VAL A 75 -8.81 29.26 0.99
C VAL A 75 -9.80 29.70 -0.11
N PHE A 76 -10.87 28.94 -0.37
CA PHE A 76 -11.87 29.33 -1.37
C PHE A 76 -12.61 30.63 -1.02
N ALA A 77 -12.88 30.87 0.27
CA ALA A 77 -13.49 32.11 0.75
C ALA A 77 -12.58 33.34 0.52
N GLN A 78 -11.26 33.20 0.66
CA GLN A 78 -10.30 34.29 0.41
C GLN A 78 -10.23 34.69 -1.07
N HIS A 79 -10.54 33.76 -1.97
CA HIS A 79 -10.55 34.00 -3.41
C HIS A 79 -11.96 34.28 -3.99
N GLY A 80 -12.97 34.47 -3.12
CA GLY A 80 -14.33 34.84 -3.53
C GLY A 80 -15.12 33.73 -4.25
N VAL A 81 -14.70 32.46 -4.14
CA VAL A 81 -15.36 31.33 -4.81
C VAL A 81 -16.42 30.75 -3.87
N THR A 82 -17.70 31.05 -4.11
CA THR A 82 -18.82 30.65 -3.24
C THR A 82 -19.59 29.42 -3.70
N GLU A 83 -19.36 28.92 -4.92
CA GLU A 83 -20.09 27.75 -5.44
C GLU A 83 -19.13 26.63 -5.85
N LEU A 84 -19.12 25.55 -5.05
CA LEU A 84 -18.44 24.30 -5.39
C LEU A 84 -19.29 23.58 -6.45
N ALA A 85 -19.04 23.86 -7.73
CA ALA A 85 -19.57 23.04 -8.81
C ALA A 85 -19.08 21.59 -8.65
N HIS A 86 -20.01 20.72 -8.21
CA HIS A 86 -20.05 19.26 -8.23
C HIS A 86 -18.83 18.45 -7.69
N PRO A 87 -19.01 17.58 -6.67
CA PRO A 87 -17.91 16.95 -5.93
C PRO A 87 -17.38 15.66 -6.60
N ARG A 88 -16.92 15.73 -7.86
CA ARG A 88 -16.39 14.55 -8.58
C ARG A 88 -14.95 14.65 -9.08
N ILE A 89 -14.18 15.65 -8.66
CA ILE A 89 -12.76 15.77 -9.09
C ILE A 89 -11.76 15.44 -7.98
N LEU A 90 -12.20 15.27 -6.72
CA LEU A 90 -11.28 15.21 -5.59
C LEU A 90 -10.92 13.79 -5.09
N GLN A 91 -10.95 12.78 -5.95
CA GLN A 91 -10.53 11.42 -5.55
C GLN A 91 -9.14 11.00 -6.04
N THR A 92 -8.47 11.79 -6.88
CA THR A 92 -7.12 11.46 -7.37
C THR A 92 -6.08 12.57 -7.15
N CYS A 93 -6.33 13.51 -6.23
CA CYS A 93 -5.28 14.43 -5.79
C CYS A 93 -4.26 13.68 -4.92
N HIS A 94 -3.30 13.04 -5.57
CA HIS A 94 -2.04 12.63 -4.95
C HIS A 94 -1.36 13.86 -4.32
N HIS A 95 -0.67 13.67 -3.19
CA HIS A 95 0.03 14.73 -2.44
C HIS A 95 1.00 15.60 -3.26
N ARG A 96 1.33 15.22 -4.52
CA ARG A 96 2.11 16.03 -5.46
C ARG A 96 1.32 17.06 -6.26
N THR A 97 0.02 16.92 -6.47
CA THR A 97 -0.77 17.86 -7.30
C THR A 97 -1.30 19.07 -6.53
N PHE A 98 -1.19 19.09 -5.20
CA PHE A 98 -1.52 20.30 -4.43
C PHE A 98 -0.55 21.47 -4.73
N SER A 99 0.67 21.16 -5.20
CA SER A 99 1.62 22.19 -5.66
C SER A 99 1.20 22.85 -6.99
N CYS A 100 0.35 22.21 -7.80
CA CYS A 100 -0.03 22.78 -9.09
C CYS A 100 -1.16 23.82 -9.02
N PHE A 101 -1.99 23.81 -7.98
CA PHE A 101 -3.08 24.81 -7.83
C PHE A 101 -2.63 26.12 -7.18
N LEU A 102 -1.48 26.13 -6.50
CA LEU A 102 -0.92 27.30 -5.82
C LEU A 102 0.20 28.00 -6.61
N ASN A 103 0.50 27.57 -7.84
CA ASN A 103 1.51 28.19 -8.69
C ASN A 103 0.92 29.29 -9.59
N LEU A 104 0.34 30.33 -8.98
CA LEU A 104 0.30 31.66 -9.60
C LEU A 104 1.18 32.61 -8.77
N LYS A 105 2.30 32.98 -9.39
CA LYS A 105 3.41 33.83 -8.92
C LYS A 105 2.99 35.08 -8.15
N CYS A 106 3.67 35.33 -7.02
CA CYS A 106 4.03 36.68 -6.62
C CYS A 106 5.53 36.73 -6.32
N LEU A 107 6.26 37.40 -7.23
CA LEU A 107 7.69 37.74 -7.32
C LEU A 107 8.68 36.58 -7.47
#